data_AF-A0A099L2B2-F1
#
_entry.id   AF-A0A099L2B2-F1
#
_cell.length_a   1.000
_cell.length_b   1.000
_cell.length_c   1.000
_cell.angle_alpha   90.00
_cell.angle_beta   90.00
_cell.angle_gamma   90.00
#
_symmetry.space_group_name_H-M   'P 1'
#
loop_
_entity.id
_entity.type
_entity.pdbx_description
1 polymer ?
#
loop_
_entity_poly.entity_id
_entity_poly.type
_entity_poly.pdbx_seq_one_letter_code
_entity_poly.pdbx_strand_id
1 'polypeptide(L)' 'MFIGTMKQYPKILLGDFNAHCDSREGELVQSKSKLTLVKNAGIDCLFVKDLTGKAKETSVYPSDHPAIAASLLYESSSAQ' A
#
# COMPACT_ATOMS: atom_id res chain seq x y z
N MET A 1 -11.16 3.31 33.37
CA MET A 1 -10.50 2.63 32.22
C MET A 1 -10.67 3.53 31.02
N PHE A 2 -9.65 4.31 30.66
CA PHE A 2 -9.70 5.13 29.46
C PHE A 2 -9.55 4.19 28.25
N ILE A 3 -10.67 3.84 27.62
CA ILE A 3 -10.65 3.27 26.27
C ILE A 3 -10.35 4.45 25.34
N GLY A 4 -9.09 4.87 25.30
CA GLY A 4 -8.64 5.81 24.28
C GLY A 4 -8.82 5.11 22.94
N THR A 5 -9.80 5.53 22.15
CA THR A 5 -9.93 5.09 20.77
C THR A 5 -8.64 5.45 20.05
N MET A 6 -7.81 4.44 19.78
CA MET A 6 -6.63 4.58 18.93
C MET A 6 -7.13 5.17 17.61
N LYS A 7 -6.73 6.42 17.30
CA LYS A 7 -7.11 7.06 16.05
C LYS A 7 -6.67 6.15 14.90
N GLN A 8 -7.62 5.70 14.10
CA GLN A 8 -7.32 5.00 12.87
C GLN A 8 -6.92 6.06 11.84
N TYR A 9 -5.72 5.90 11.29
CA TYR A 9 -5.22 6.73 10.22
C TYR A 9 -5.14 5.91 8.94
N PRO A 10 -5.33 6.54 7.78
CA PRO A 10 -4.99 5.94 6.50
C PRO A 10 -3.56 5.41 6.53
N LYS A 11 -3.35 4.26 5.90
CA LYS A 11 -2.04 3.60 5.89
C LYS A 11 -1.55 3.42 4.48
N ILE A 12 -0.26 3.68 4.30
CA ILE A 12 0.50 3.35 3.12
C ILE A 12 1.64 2.46 3.58
N LEU A 13 1.78 1.30 2.96
CA LEU A 13 2.93 0.42 3.11
C LEU A 13 3.55 0.26 1.72
N LEU A 14 4.74 0.81 1.55
CA LEU A 14 5.44 0.90 0.27
C LEU A 14 6.91 0.54 0.49
N GLY A 15 7.46 -0.29 -0.40
CA GLY A 15 8.89 -0.57 -0.42
C GLY A 15 9.21 -1.82 -1.23
N ASP A 16 10.50 -2.18 -1.18
CA ASP A 16 11.02 -3.46 -1.66
C ASP A 16 10.83 -4.52 -0.57
N PHE A 17 10.05 -5.55 -0.87
CA PHE A 17 9.74 -6.64 0.05
C PHE A 17 10.70 -7.83 -0.11
N ASN A 18 11.56 -7.82 -1.14
CA ASN A 18 12.37 -8.98 -1.56
C ASN A 18 11.58 -10.28 -1.76
N ALA A 19 10.26 -10.16 -1.92
CA ALA A 19 9.31 -11.21 -2.20
C ALA A 19 8.27 -10.65 -3.16
N HIS A 20 7.79 -11.48 -4.08
CA HIS A 20 6.80 -11.04 -5.06
C HIS A 20 5.52 -10.54 -4.37
N CYS A 21 4.91 -9.46 -4.86
CA CYS A 21 3.71 -8.90 -4.22
C CYS A 21 2.49 -9.83 -4.23
N ASP A 22 2.46 -10.82 -5.13
CA ASP A 22 1.47 -11.89 -5.24
C ASP A 22 1.96 -13.23 -4.66
N SER A 23 3.09 -13.23 -3.94
CA SER A 23 3.53 -14.39 -3.17
C SER A 23 2.69 -14.60 -1.90
N ARG A 24 2.94 -15.71 -1.21
CA ARG A 24 2.35 -16.01 0.10
C ARG A 24 2.61 -14.90 1.13
N GLU A 25 3.78 -14.28 1.10
CA GLU A 25 4.13 -13.15 1.96
C GLU A 25 3.27 -11.92 1.65
N GLY A 26 3.06 -11.60 0.37
CA GLY A 26 2.16 -10.54 -0.06
C GLY A 26 0.70 -10.80 0.33
N GLU A 27 0.22 -12.04 0.18
CA GLU A 27 -1.10 -12.47 0.67
C GLU A 27 -1.22 -12.37 2.20
N LEU A 28 -0.15 -12.69 2.93
CA LEU A 28 -0.12 -12.58 4.38
C LEU A 28 -0.24 -11.11 4.82
N VAL A 29 0.46 -10.19 4.15
CA VAL A 29 0.32 -8.75 4.40
C VAL A 29 -1.13 -8.34 4.25
N GLN A 30 -1.77 -8.66 3.12
CA GLN A 30 -3.16 -8.27 2.85
C GLN A 30 -4.13 -8.86 3.89
N SER A 31 -4.02 -10.16 4.17
CA SER A 31 -4.94 -10.86 5.09
C SER A 31 -4.78 -10.45 6.56
N LYS A 32 -3.56 -10.18 7.03
CA LYS A 32 -3.30 -9.83 8.44
C LYS A 32 -3.48 -8.34 8.74
N SER A 33 -3.14 -7.48 7.79
CA SER A 33 -3.18 -6.02 8.00
C SER A 33 -4.45 -5.37 7.45
N LYS A 34 -5.23 -6.09 6.64
CA LYS A 34 -6.37 -5.56 5.87
C LYS A 34 -5.97 -4.42 4.93
N LEU A 35 -4.71 -4.39 4.49
CA LEU A 35 -4.26 -3.53 3.41
C LEU A 35 -4.65 -4.16 2.06
N THR A 36 -4.94 -3.32 1.08
CA THR A 36 -5.21 -3.71 -0.31
C THR A 36 -3.97 -3.43 -1.16
N LEU A 37 -3.55 -4.38 -1.99
CA LEU A 37 -2.48 -4.16 -2.97
C LEU A 37 -2.98 -3.25 -4.09
N VAL A 38 -2.36 -2.08 -4.24
CA VAL A 38 -2.67 -1.09 -5.29
C VAL A 38 -1.73 -1.24 -6.49
N LYS A 39 -0.45 -1.56 -6.24
CA LYS A 39 0.52 -1.81 -7.31
C LYS A 39 1.45 -2.95 -6.96
N ASN A 40 1.46 -3.95 -7.83
CA ASN A 40 2.48 -4.97 -7.95
C ASN A 40 3.50 -4.49 -9.00
N ALA A 41 4.76 -4.30 -8.60
CA ALA A 41 5.89 -4.03 -9.49
C ALA A 41 6.99 -5.09 -9.32
N GLY A 42 6.59 -6.36 -9.16
CA GLY A 42 7.50 -7.46 -8.88
C GLY A 42 7.67 -7.64 -7.37
N ILE A 43 8.83 -7.23 -6.85
CA ILE A 43 9.16 -7.27 -5.41
C ILE A 43 8.93 -5.92 -4.70
N ASP A 44 8.78 -4.85 -5.48
CA ASP A 44 8.34 -3.55 -5.00
C ASP A 44 6.81 -3.48 -4.96
N CYS A 45 6.25 -3.26 -3.77
CA CYS A 45 4.82 -3.35 -3.55
C CYS A 45 4.26 -2.08 -2.92
N LEU A 46 3.09 -1.65 -3.39
CA LEU A 46 2.29 -0.61 -2.76
C LEU A 46 0.99 -1.18 -2.22
N PHE A 47 0.86 -1.20 -0.90
CA PHE A 47 -0.37 -1.54 -0.20
C PHE A 47 -0.95 -0.31 0.49
N VAL A 48 -2.27 -0.19 0.53
CA VAL A 48 -2.97 0.91 1.21
C VAL A 48 -4.14 0.42 2.04
N LYS A 49 -4.53 1.21 3.04
CA LYS A 49 -5.78 1.04 3.79
C LYS A 49 -6.43 2.40 3.97
N ASP A 50 -7.75 2.44 3.78
CA ASP A 50 -8.58 3.65 3.86
C ASP A 50 -8.12 4.76 2.90
N LEU A 51 -7.58 4.34 1.75
CA LEU A 51 -7.19 5.18 0.62
C LEU A 51 -7.61 4.49 -0.68
N THR A 52 -7.96 5.27 -1.69
CA THR A 52 -8.17 4.81 -3.07
C THR A 52 -7.16 5.50 -3.97
N GLY A 53 -7.04 5.10 -5.24
CA GLY A 53 -6.16 5.80 -6.16
C GLY A 53 -5.69 4.98 -7.35
N LYS A 54 -4.73 5.54 -8.08
CA LYS A 54 -4.06 4.90 -9.22
C LYS A 54 -2.56 4.93 -9.00
N ALA A 55 -1.89 3.90 -9.47
CA ALA A 55 -0.44 3.79 -9.42
C ALA A 55 0.10 3.22 -10.74
N LYS A 56 1.30 3.65 -11.10
CA LYS A 56 2.05 3.15 -12.26
C LYS A 56 3.47 2.79 -11.84
N GLU A 57 4.04 1.82 -12.51
CA GLU A 57 5.48 1.57 -12.46
C GLU A 57 6.17 2.31 -13.61
N THR A 58 7.42 2.70 -13.42
CA THR A 58 8.23 3.32 -14.45
C THR A 58 9.68 2.89 -14.26
N SER A 59 10.29 2.36 -15.32
CA SER A 59 11.72 2.04 -15.31
C SER A 59 12.53 3.34 -15.19
N VAL A 60 13.45 3.40 -14.24
CA VAL A 60 14.24 4.61 -13.96
C VAL A 60 15.71 4.28 -13.72
N TYR A 61 16.60 4.86 -14.52
CA TYR A 61 18.03 4.84 -14.26
C TYR A 61 18.38 5.91 -13.20
N PRO A 62 19.32 5.68 -12.25
CA PRO A 62 20.34 4.61 -12.21
C PRO A 62 19.96 3.34 -11.44
N SER A 63 18.71 3.21 -11.01
CA SER A 63 18.28 2.03 -10.25
C SER A 63 17.99 0.85 -11.19
N ASP A 64 18.24 -0.34 -10.68
CA ASP A 64 17.79 -1.62 -11.23
C ASP A 64 16.36 -2.00 -10.81
N HIS A 65 15.76 -1.22 -9.91
CA HIS A 65 14.36 -1.34 -9.52
C HIS A 65 13.48 -0.29 -10.25
N PRO A 66 12.22 -0.62 -10.57
CA PRO A 66 11.27 0.36 -11.11
C PRO A 66 10.80 1.33 -10.01
N ALA A 67 10.51 2.57 -10.37
CA ALA A 67 9.79 3.49 -9.50
C ALA A 67 8.29 3.19 -9.51
N ILE A 68 7.66 3.20 -8.34
CA ILE A 68 6.20 3.24 -8.20
C ILE A 68 5.76 4.69 -7.96
N ALA A 69 5.01 5.25 -8.90
CA ALA A 69 4.37 6.55 -8.75
C ALA A 69 2.86 6.38 -8.54
N ALA A 70 2.33 6.93 -7.45
CA ALA A 70 0.93 6.80 -7.08
C ALA A 70 0.27 8.15 -6.80
N SER A 71 -1.00 8.27 -7.19
CA SER A 71 -1.89 9.35 -6.77
C SER A 71 -2.99 8.72 -5.92
N LEU A 72 -2.93 8.99 -4.61
CA LEU A 72 -3.84 8.43 -3.62
C LEU A 72 -4.81 9.50 -3.15
N LEU A 73 -6.07 9.11 -2.98
CA LEU A 73 -7.14 9.94 -2.48
C LEU A 73 -7.54 9.42 -1.10
N TYR A 74 -7.65 10.34 -0.16
CA TYR A 74 -8.31 10.07 1.10
C TYR A 74 -9.80 10.23 0.91
N GLU A 75 -10.52 9.11 0.87
CA GLU A 75 -11.98 9.12 0.95
C GLU A 75 -12.34 9.38 2.42
N SER A 76 -12.45 10.66 2.80
CA SER A 76 -13.20 10.99 4.00
C SER A 76 -14.63 10.52 3.73
N SER A 77 -15.07 9.47 4.42
CA SER A 77 -16.50 9.16 4.43
C SER A 77 -17.25 10.44 4.73
N SER A 78 -18.23 10.69 3.86
CA SER A 78 -19.09 11.86 3.84
C SER A 78 -19.57 12.20 5.25
N ALA A 79 -19.63 13.50 5.55
CA ALA A 79 -20.40 14.00 6.67
C ALA A 79 -21.74 13.24 6.77
N GLN A 80 -21.92 12.52 7.87
CA GLN A 80 -23.21 12.05 8.36
C GLN A 80 -23.16 12.13 9.88
#